data_AF-A0A4Y1ZE42-F1
#
_entry.id   AF-A0A4Y1ZE42-F1
#
_cell.length_a   1.000
_cell.length_b   1.000
_cell.length_c   1.000
_cell.angle_alpha   90.00
_cell.angle_beta   90.00
_cell.angle_gamma   90.00
#
_symmetry.space_group_name_H-M   'P 1'
#
loop_
_entity.id
_entity.type
_entity.pdbx_description
1 polymer ?
#
loop_
_entity_poly.entity_id
_entity_poly.type
_entity_poly.pdbx_seq_one_letter_code
_entity_poly.pdbx_strand_id
1 'polypeptide(L)'
;MAYHIIKDYPDALEISKIPLKQFTAGVDSPIQMVNWNYMLPGFGANMAKFTYEGVDGLKTGHTDLADYCFTGTVNRNGHRLISVVMGTPSDPQRFEQTRALFDYGYNQFTEKTLAKKNQRIKGTQKSVAVHDGKQDRVPLAFGKTYKAAVLNGESSALTYKVVLDRSKLNKDGNLEAPVKKGETVGYAEVTPKGGNHYGYIYHSNNKVPVIAAEQVERNNWFVRMIKGIGAFFASIFSWIAGLF
;
A
#
# COMPACT_ATOMS: atom_id res chain seq x y z
N MET A 1 -13.89 2.32 -7.77
CA MET A 1 -14.83 3.04 -6.90
C MET A 1 -14.88 2.48 -5.47
N ALA A 2 -15.36 1.25 -5.23
CA ALA A 2 -15.51 0.69 -3.87
C ALA A 2 -14.26 0.79 -2.99
N TYR A 3 -13.08 0.50 -3.54
CA TYR A 3 -11.80 0.69 -2.86
C TYR A 3 -11.61 2.12 -2.32
N HIS A 4 -11.91 3.13 -3.12
CA HIS A 4 -11.78 4.55 -2.73
C HIS A 4 -12.82 4.95 -1.68
N ILE A 5 -14.06 4.45 -1.79
CA ILE A 5 -15.06 4.67 -0.74
C ILE A 5 -14.54 4.16 0.61
N ILE A 6 -14.04 2.93 0.64
CA ILE A 6 -13.56 2.31 1.88
C ILE A 6 -12.29 3.00 2.41
N LYS A 7 -11.37 3.37 1.51
CA LYS A 7 -10.08 3.94 1.88
C LYS A 7 -10.15 5.41 2.27
N ASP A 8 -10.86 6.20 1.47
CA ASP A 8 -10.86 7.65 1.56
C ASP A 8 -12.05 8.15 2.42
N TYR A 9 -13.10 7.34 2.57
CA TYR A 9 -14.30 7.62 3.37
C TYR A 9 -14.72 6.40 4.23
N PRO A 10 -13.87 5.94 5.16
CA PRO A 10 -14.11 4.72 5.94
C PRO A 10 -15.43 4.76 6.74
N ASP A 11 -15.90 5.94 7.14
CA ASP A 11 -17.18 6.15 7.83
C ASP A 11 -18.40 5.68 7.02
N ALA A 12 -18.27 5.56 5.69
CA ALA A 12 -19.31 4.97 4.86
C ALA A 12 -19.66 3.53 5.29
N LEU A 13 -18.69 2.79 5.84
CA LEU A 13 -18.92 1.44 6.36
C LEU A 13 -19.75 1.43 7.65
N GLU A 14 -19.71 2.51 8.44
CA GLU A 14 -20.57 2.63 9.62
C GLU A 14 -22.04 2.68 9.23
N ILE A 15 -22.34 3.20 8.04
CA ILE A 15 -23.70 3.26 7.48
C ILE A 15 -24.02 1.95 6.74
N SER A 16 -23.14 1.47 5.86
CA SER A 16 -23.44 0.31 5.02
C SER A 16 -23.58 -1.00 5.80
N LYS A 17 -23.01 -1.06 7.02
CA LYS A 17 -23.08 -2.24 7.89
C LYS A 17 -24.35 -2.33 8.74
N ILE A 18 -25.23 -1.32 8.71
CA ILE A 18 -26.46 -1.30 9.51
C ILE A 18 -27.48 -2.27 8.86
N PRO A 19 -27.88 -3.36 9.53
CA PRO A 19 -28.83 -4.32 8.94
C PRO A 19 -30.27 -3.82 8.96
N LEU A 20 -30.67 -3.12 10.04
CA LEU A 20 -32.03 -2.60 10.25
C LEU A 20 -31.94 -1.17 10.77
N LYS A 21 -32.76 -0.26 10.23
CA LYS A 21 -32.81 1.14 10.68
C LYS A 21 -34.24 1.64 10.72
N GLN A 22 -34.61 2.29 11.82
CA GLN A 22 -35.88 3.00 11.95
C GLN A 22 -35.76 4.39 11.31
N PHE A 23 -36.71 4.71 10.44
CA PHE A 23 -36.84 6.02 9.80
C PHE A 23 -38.12 6.69 10.25
N THR A 24 -38.00 7.95 10.71
CA THR A 24 -39.09 8.75 11.27
C THR A 24 -39.42 9.98 10.42
N ALA A 25 -38.84 10.10 9.23
CA ALA A 25 -38.95 11.29 8.40
C ALA A 25 -40.37 11.47 7.84
N GLY A 26 -41.18 12.28 8.53
CA GLY A 26 -42.51 12.71 8.08
C GLY A 26 -43.65 11.73 8.40
N VAL A 27 -43.45 10.79 9.32
CA VAL A 27 -44.47 9.80 9.74
C VAL A 27 -44.56 9.71 11.26
N ASP A 28 -45.77 9.59 11.79
CA ASP A 28 -46.03 9.47 13.23
C ASP A 28 -45.54 8.14 13.82
N SER A 29 -45.43 7.11 12.96
CA SER A 29 -44.94 5.78 13.32
C SER A 29 -43.67 5.46 12.54
N PRO A 30 -42.54 5.16 13.21
CA PRO A 30 -41.29 4.85 12.54
C PRO A 30 -41.42 3.65 11.58
N ILE A 31 -40.84 3.78 10.38
CA ILE A 31 -40.75 2.69 9.40
C ILE A 31 -39.40 2.01 9.57
N GLN A 32 -39.43 0.70 9.83
CA GLN A 32 -38.21 -0.11 9.84
C GLN A 32 -37.80 -0.43 8.40
N MET A 33 -36.65 0.07 7.98
CA MET A 33 -36.03 -0.30 6.71
C MET A 33 -35.02 -1.42 6.93
N VAL A 34 -35.07 -2.39 6.02
CA VAL A 34 -34.15 -3.53 5.98
C VAL A 34 -33.06 -3.25 4.96
N ASN A 35 -31.81 -3.53 5.31
CA ASN A 35 -30.71 -3.45 4.38
C ASN A 35 -30.78 -4.63 3.40
N TRP A 36 -30.72 -4.32 2.10
CA TRP A 36 -30.80 -5.31 1.03
C TRP A 36 -29.55 -6.18 0.91
N ASN A 37 -28.44 -5.81 1.57
CA ASN A 37 -27.27 -6.67 1.69
C ASN A 37 -27.51 -7.76 2.75
N TYR A 38 -28.09 -8.88 2.33
CA TYR A 38 -28.39 -10.01 3.23
C TYR A 38 -27.16 -10.75 3.76
N MET A 39 -25.94 -10.41 3.28
CA MET A 39 -24.71 -10.99 3.82
C MET A 39 -24.26 -10.34 5.14
N LEU A 40 -24.85 -9.21 5.54
CA LEU A 40 -24.55 -8.57 6.83
C LEU A 40 -24.96 -9.45 8.02
N PRO A 41 -24.22 -9.40 9.14
CA PRO A 41 -24.68 -9.96 10.40
C PRO A 41 -25.82 -9.12 11.00
N GLY A 42 -26.63 -9.72 11.87
CA GLY A 42 -27.67 -9.02 12.64
C GLY A 42 -29.09 -9.12 12.06
N PHE A 43 -29.31 -9.90 11.00
CA PHE A 43 -30.64 -10.33 10.60
C PHE A 43 -31.13 -11.55 11.39
N GLY A 44 -32.44 -11.76 11.43
CA GLY A 44 -33.06 -12.93 12.07
C GLY A 44 -32.73 -14.27 11.37
N ALA A 45 -33.07 -15.38 12.02
CA ALA A 45 -32.69 -16.74 11.62
C ALA A 45 -32.96 -17.10 10.13
N ASN A 46 -34.03 -16.56 9.55
CA ASN A 46 -34.40 -16.81 8.15
C ASN A 46 -33.39 -16.27 7.12
N MET A 47 -32.58 -15.28 7.50
CA MET A 47 -31.54 -14.68 6.64
C MET A 47 -30.13 -15.23 6.92
N ALA A 48 -29.97 -16.06 7.95
CA ALA A 48 -28.68 -16.60 8.37
C ALA A 48 -27.95 -17.38 7.26
N LYS A 49 -28.69 -17.96 6.31
CA LYS A 49 -28.13 -18.67 5.13
C LYS A 49 -27.30 -17.75 4.23
N PHE A 50 -27.58 -16.45 4.20
CA PHE A 50 -26.85 -15.48 3.40
C PHE A 50 -25.73 -14.80 4.18
N THR A 51 -25.85 -14.70 5.51
CA THR A 51 -24.87 -14.05 6.38
C THR A 51 -23.46 -14.58 6.16
N TYR A 52 -22.48 -13.68 6.06
CA TYR A 52 -21.07 -14.02 5.94
C TYR A 52 -20.28 -13.21 6.97
N GLU A 53 -19.59 -13.93 7.86
CA GLU A 53 -18.85 -13.30 8.96
C GLU A 53 -17.79 -12.31 8.46
N GLY A 54 -17.84 -11.09 9.00
CA GLY A 54 -16.94 -10.00 8.66
C GLY A 54 -17.41 -9.11 7.52
N VAL A 55 -18.57 -9.39 6.89
CA VAL A 55 -19.15 -8.49 5.88
C VAL A 55 -19.66 -7.22 6.54
N ASP A 56 -19.28 -6.08 5.96
CA ASP A 56 -19.61 -4.74 6.46
C ASP A 56 -20.17 -3.80 5.36
N GLY A 57 -20.46 -4.33 4.17
CA GLY A 57 -20.98 -3.56 3.05
C GLY A 57 -20.99 -4.32 1.72
N LEU A 58 -21.22 -3.67 0.57
CA LEU A 58 -21.40 -2.22 0.40
C LEU A 58 -22.72 -1.87 -0.27
N LYS A 59 -23.02 -2.47 -1.44
CA LYS A 59 -24.20 -2.08 -2.23
C LYS A 59 -24.71 -3.22 -3.10
N THR A 60 -26.01 -3.49 -3.02
CA THR A 60 -26.76 -4.32 -3.96
C THR A 60 -27.35 -3.47 -5.09
N GLY A 61 -27.61 -4.05 -6.25
CA GLY A 61 -28.26 -3.37 -7.37
C GLY A 61 -29.09 -4.33 -8.20
N HIS A 62 -30.17 -3.84 -8.79
CA HIS A 62 -31.00 -4.59 -9.71
C HIS A 62 -31.71 -3.64 -10.69
N THR A 63 -31.67 -3.97 -11.97
CA THR A 63 -32.55 -3.44 -13.01
C THR A 63 -32.81 -4.56 -14.03
N ASP A 64 -33.91 -4.47 -14.78
CA ASP A 64 -34.24 -5.47 -15.81
C ASP A 64 -33.16 -5.63 -16.90
N LEU A 65 -32.28 -4.64 -17.06
CA LEU A 65 -31.16 -4.66 -18.01
C LEU A 65 -29.83 -5.15 -17.43
N ALA A 66 -29.64 -5.03 -16.11
CA ALA A 66 -28.37 -5.33 -15.44
C ALA A 66 -28.43 -6.63 -14.59
N ASP A 67 -29.61 -7.23 -14.49
CA ASP A 67 -29.96 -8.28 -13.53
C ASP A 67 -29.48 -7.94 -12.10
N TYR A 68 -29.18 -8.95 -11.30
CA TYR A 68 -28.78 -8.78 -9.91
C TYR A 68 -27.28 -8.57 -9.80
N CYS A 69 -26.89 -7.46 -9.18
CA CYS A 69 -25.52 -7.06 -8.94
C CYS A 69 -25.24 -6.89 -7.44
N PHE A 70 -24.01 -7.17 -7.01
CA PHE A 70 -23.55 -6.91 -5.65
C PHE A 70 -22.08 -6.53 -5.62
N THR A 71 -21.80 -5.41 -4.96
CA THR A 71 -20.45 -5.06 -4.50
C THR A 71 -20.36 -5.33 -3.01
N GLY A 72 -19.68 -6.41 -2.66
CA GLY A 72 -19.49 -6.85 -1.28
C GLY A 72 -18.13 -6.45 -0.74
N THR A 73 -18.07 -6.23 0.57
CA THR A 73 -16.81 -6.06 1.30
C THR A 73 -16.84 -6.87 2.57
N VAL A 74 -15.71 -7.52 2.88
CA VAL A 74 -15.51 -8.34 4.06
C VAL A 74 -14.15 -8.05 4.65
N ASN A 75 -14.06 -7.95 5.98
CA ASN A 75 -12.80 -7.78 6.69
C ASN A 75 -12.68 -8.81 7.82
N ARG A 76 -11.65 -9.65 7.75
CA ARG A 76 -11.30 -10.61 8.79
C ARG A 76 -9.88 -10.33 9.27
N ASN A 77 -9.74 -9.98 10.54
CA ASN A 77 -8.43 -9.74 11.18
C ASN A 77 -7.54 -8.72 10.43
N GLY A 78 -8.15 -7.70 9.81
CA GLY A 78 -7.43 -6.68 9.05
C GLY A 78 -7.10 -7.06 7.60
N HIS A 79 -7.43 -8.26 7.15
CA HIS A 79 -7.38 -8.65 5.75
C HIS A 79 -8.75 -8.38 5.12
N ARG A 80 -8.83 -7.34 4.27
CA ARG A 80 -10.06 -6.92 3.62
C ARG A 80 -10.11 -7.38 2.16
N LEU A 81 -11.22 -8.01 1.78
CA LEU A 81 -11.55 -8.35 0.40
C LEU A 81 -12.73 -7.52 -0.09
N ILE A 82 -12.71 -7.19 -1.37
CA ILE A 82 -13.82 -6.54 -2.09
C ILE A 82 -14.17 -7.43 -3.27
N SER A 83 -15.44 -7.76 -3.43
CA SER A 83 -15.96 -8.50 -4.58
C SER A 83 -16.95 -7.63 -5.35
N VAL A 84 -16.98 -7.82 -6.67
CA VAL A 84 -17.98 -7.21 -7.56
C VAL A 84 -18.54 -8.33 -8.41
N VAL A 85 -19.81 -8.65 -8.17
CA VAL A 85 -20.59 -9.63 -8.93
C VAL A 85 -21.68 -8.86 -9.68
N MET A 86 -21.86 -9.17 -10.96
CA MET A 86 -22.82 -8.50 -11.83
C MET A 86 -23.57 -9.53 -12.66
N GLY A 87 -24.81 -9.23 -13.05
CA GLY A 87 -25.52 -10.04 -14.05
C GLY A 87 -25.97 -11.42 -13.56
N THR A 88 -26.17 -11.63 -12.25
CA THR A 88 -26.66 -12.94 -11.79
C THR A 88 -28.18 -13.03 -11.99
N PRO A 89 -28.72 -14.21 -12.36
CA PRO A 89 -30.13 -14.35 -12.75
C PRO A 89 -31.12 -14.28 -11.60
N SER A 90 -30.67 -14.22 -10.34
CA SER A 90 -31.55 -14.06 -9.18
C SER A 90 -30.88 -13.36 -8.00
N ASP A 91 -31.71 -12.80 -7.12
CA ASP A 91 -31.27 -12.10 -5.91
C ASP A 91 -30.39 -12.97 -4.99
N PRO A 92 -30.70 -14.25 -4.72
CA PRO A 92 -29.83 -15.14 -3.93
C PRO A 92 -28.49 -15.42 -4.59
N GLN A 93 -28.47 -15.60 -5.93
CA GLN A 93 -27.26 -16.03 -6.63
C GLN A 93 -26.13 -15.00 -6.55
N ARG A 94 -26.42 -13.70 -6.51
CA ARG A 94 -25.36 -12.68 -6.31
C ARG A 94 -24.60 -12.90 -5.00
N PHE A 95 -25.28 -13.34 -3.95
CA PHE A 95 -24.67 -13.60 -2.65
C PHE A 95 -23.90 -14.92 -2.61
N GLU A 96 -24.40 -15.95 -3.31
CA GLU A 96 -23.70 -17.23 -3.47
C GLU A 96 -22.37 -17.05 -4.23
N GLN A 97 -22.38 -16.31 -5.34
CA GLN A 97 -21.17 -16.01 -6.10
C GLN A 97 -20.19 -15.14 -5.31
N THR A 98 -20.69 -14.14 -4.58
CA THR A 98 -19.84 -13.32 -3.69
C THR A 98 -19.21 -14.15 -2.57
N ARG A 99 -19.96 -15.07 -1.95
CA ARG A 99 -19.42 -16.01 -0.96
C ARG A 99 -18.28 -16.84 -1.56
N ALA A 100 -18.50 -17.43 -2.73
CA ALA A 100 -17.47 -18.22 -3.42
C ALA A 100 -16.19 -17.42 -3.68
N LEU A 101 -16.31 -16.14 -4.10
CA LEU A 101 -15.16 -15.25 -4.29
C LEU A 101 -14.43 -14.92 -2.98
N PHE A 102 -15.16 -14.65 -1.90
CA PHE A 102 -14.55 -14.40 -0.59
C PHE A 102 -13.85 -15.63 -0.03
N ASP A 103 -14.49 -16.79 -0.12
CA ASP A 103 -13.90 -18.05 0.32
C ASP A 103 -12.65 -18.38 -0.49
N TYR A 104 -12.70 -18.22 -1.82
CA TYR A 104 -11.51 -18.37 -2.67
C TYR A 104 -10.40 -17.40 -2.25
N GLY A 105 -10.71 -16.11 -2.05
CA GLY A 105 -9.74 -15.09 -1.66
C GLY A 105 -9.03 -15.41 -0.34
N TYR A 106 -9.78 -15.81 0.69
CA TYR A 106 -9.20 -16.17 1.99
C TYR A 106 -8.47 -17.52 1.97
N ASN A 107 -8.94 -18.50 1.19
CA ASN A 107 -8.34 -19.83 1.15
C ASN A 107 -7.06 -19.87 0.31
N GLN A 108 -6.98 -19.06 -0.74
CA GLN A 108 -5.85 -19.08 -1.67
C GLN A 108 -4.82 -17.98 -1.38
N PHE A 109 -5.21 -16.88 -0.74
CA PHE A 109 -4.30 -15.75 -0.52
C PHE A 109 -4.15 -15.40 0.95
N THR A 110 -2.91 -15.11 1.33
CA THR A 110 -2.58 -14.56 2.64
C THR A 110 -1.95 -13.18 2.48
N GLU A 111 -2.38 -12.22 3.31
CA GLU A 111 -1.71 -10.93 3.39
C GLU A 111 -0.35 -11.07 4.12
N LYS A 112 0.75 -10.83 3.41
CA LYS A 112 2.10 -10.83 3.98
C LYS A 112 2.64 -9.42 4.09
N THR A 113 3.31 -9.14 5.21
CA THR A 113 4.08 -7.90 5.36
C THR A 113 5.42 -8.05 4.66
N LEU A 114 5.56 -7.30 3.58
CA LEU A 114 6.65 -7.38 2.62
C LEU A 114 7.78 -6.40 2.95
N ALA A 115 7.43 -5.23 3.48
CA ALA A 115 8.37 -4.26 4.02
C ALA A 115 7.73 -3.59 5.24
N LYS A 116 8.47 -3.46 6.36
CA LYS A 116 8.00 -2.75 7.54
C LYS A 116 8.51 -1.31 7.53
N LYS A 117 7.68 -0.37 8.02
CA LYS A 117 8.14 1.01 8.27
C LYS A 117 9.41 1.00 9.13
N ASN A 118 10.38 1.84 8.79
CA ASN A 118 11.69 1.98 9.41
C ASN A 118 12.60 0.73 9.32
N GLN A 119 12.17 -0.34 8.63
CA GLN A 119 13.05 -1.46 8.35
C GLN A 119 14.13 -1.02 7.38
N ARG A 120 15.40 -1.25 7.75
CA ARG A 120 16.55 -0.95 6.88
C ARG A 120 16.49 -1.78 5.60
N ILE A 121 16.78 -1.13 4.48
CA ILE A 121 16.92 -1.76 3.17
C ILE A 121 18.18 -2.63 3.18
N LYS A 122 18.10 -3.84 2.65
CA LYS A 122 19.22 -4.80 2.58
C LYS A 122 19.78 -4.86 1.15
N GLY A 123 20.88 -5.59 0.97
CA GLY A 123 21.49 -5.79 -0.36
C GLY A 123 22.31 -4.61 -0.86
N THR A 124 22.44 -4.50 -2.19
CA THR A 124 23.33 -3.54 -2.87
C THR A 124 22.87 -2.09 -2.72
N GLN A 125 21.58 -1.84 -2.50
CA GLN A 125 20.97 -0.50 -2.39
C GLN A 125 20.70 -0.09 -0.92
N LYS A 126 21.45 -0.63 0.04
CA LYS A 126 21.26 -0.38 1.49
C LYS A 126 21.54 1.05 1.96
N SER A 127 22.34 1.80 1.20
CA SER A 127 22.73 3.17 1.52
C SER A 127 23.03 3.97 0.27
N VAL A 128 22.84 5.28 0.35
CA VAL A 128 23.18 6.23 -0.71
C VAL A 128 24.33 7.13 -0.25
N ALA A 129 25.17 7.56 -1.19
CA ALA A 129 26.27 8.47 -0.89
C ALA A 129 25.77 9.87 -0.58
N VAL A 130 26.46 10.54 0.34
CA VAL A 130 26.16 11.91 0.79
C VAL A 130 27.37 12.79 0.54
N HIS A 131 27.19 13.81 -0.28
CA HIS A 131 28.18 14.85 -0.53
C HIS A 131 28.21 15.86 0.63
N ASP A 132 29.41 16.34 0.96
CA ASP A 132 29.67 17.31 2.04
C ASP A 132 29.13 16.91 3.43
N GLY A 133 28.83 15.62 3.65
CA GLY A 133 28.37 15.08 4.93
C GLY A 133 29.50 14.70 5.88
N LYS A 134 29.24 14.74 7.20
CA LYS A 134 30.10 14.12 8.22
C LYS A 134 30.28 12.61 8.00
N GLN A 135 29.32 11.99 7.33
CA GLN A 135 29.35 10.61 6.89
C GLN A 135 29.19 10.60 5.37
N ASP A 136 29.99 9.79 4.68
CA ASP A 136 29.98 9.73 3.21
C ASP A 136 28.76 8.95 2.67
N ARG A 137 28.00 8.26 3.52
CA ARG A 137 26.80 7.50 3.14
C ARG A 137 25.74 7.55 4.23
N VAL A 138 24.47 7.54 3.82
CA VAL A 138 23.31 7.40 4.71
C VAL A 138 22.58 6.08 4.46
N PRO A 139 22.33 5.26 5.49
CA PRO A 139 21.53 4.04 5.35
C PRO A 139 20.08 4.38 5.00
N LEU A 140 19.45 3.54 4.19
CA LEU A 140 18.06 3.70 3.75
C LEU A 140 17.12 2.77 4.50
N ALA A 141 15.89 3.23 4.72
CA ALA A 141 14.81 2.46 5.31
C ALA A 141 13.48 2.69 4.56
N PHE A 142 12.52 1.79 4.73
CA PHE A 142 11.18 1.98 4.17
C PHE A 142 10.39 3.03 4.99
N GLY A 143 9.81 4.01 4.31
CA GLY A 143 9.03 5.09 4.93
C GLY A 143 7.63 4.68 5.38
N LYS A 144 7.09 3.58 4.83
CA LYS A 144 5.80 3.00 5.21
C LYS A 144 5.85 1.48 5.22
N THR A 145 4.94 0.86 5.97
CA THR A 145 4.72 -0.58 5.89
C THR A 145 4.01 -0.91 4.58
N TYR A 146 4.53 -1.89 3.85
CA TYR A 146 3.94 -2.42 2.63
C TYR A 146 3.51 -3.87 2.88
N LYS A 147 2.24 -4.13 2.63
CA LYS A 147 1.63 -5.45 2.68
C LYS A 147 1.07 -5.80 1.31
N ALA A 148 1.07 -7.08 0.98
CA ALA A 148 0.45 -7.58 -0.24
C ALA A 148 -0.21 -8.93 0.02
N ALA A 149 -1.30 -9.20 -0.70
CA ALA A 149 -1.83 -10.54 -0.85
C ALA A 149 -0.85 -11.37 -1.70
N VAL A 150 -0.49 -12.54 -1.20
CA VAL A 150 0.40 -13.50 -1.87
C VAL A 150 -0.31 -14.85 -1.90
N LEU A 151 -0.20 -15.58 -3.01
CA LEU A 151 -0.76 -16.92 -3.14
C LEU A 151 -0.10 -17.85 -2.11
N ASN A 152 -0.93 -18.68 -1.47
CA ASN A 152 -0.47 -19.65 -0.50
C ASN A 152 0.45 -20.67 -1.18
N GLY A 153 1.61 -20.93 -0.58
CA GLY A 153 2.64 -21.82 -1.13
C GLY A 153 3.67 -21.15 -2.04
N GLU A 154 3.45 -19.92 -2.53
CA GLU A 154 4.46 -19.20 -3.29
C GLU A 154 5.52 -18.54 -2.40
N SER A 155 6.75 -18.48 -2.93
CA SER A 155 7.87 -17.82 -2.27
C SER A 155 7.56 -16.33 -2.11
N SER A 156 7.52 -15.84 -0.88
CA SER A 156 7.36 -14.41 -0.57
C SER A 156 8.65 -13.62 -0.77
N ALA A 157 9.59 -14.12 -1.58
CA ALA A 157 10.79 -13.39 -1.93
C ALA A 157 10.43 -12.18 -2.78
N LEU A 158 10.94 -11.01 -2.42
CA LEU A 158 10.75 -9.79 -3.19
C LEU A 158 12.06 -9.35 -3.77
N THR A 159 11.99 -8.81 -4.98
CA THR A 159 13.01 -7.90 -5.48
C THR A 159 12.48 -6.50 -5.32
N TYR A 160 13.30 -5.62 -4.75
CA TYR A 160 13.02 -4.19 -4.77
C TYR A 160 14.10 -3.46 -5.54
N LYS A 161 13.68 -2.46 -6.32
CA LYS A 161 14.56 -1.52 -6.99
C LYS A 161 14.35 -0.14 -6.37
N VAL A 162 15.35 0.37 -5.67
CA VAL A 162 15.35 1.73 -5.14
C VAL A 162 15.62 2.70 -6.29
N VAL A 163 14.70 3.65 -6.48
CA VAL A 163 14.79 4.77 -7.39
C VAL A 163 14.83 6.04 -6.55
N LEU A 164 15.96 6.73 -6.61
CA LEU A 164 16.17 7.98 -5.88
C LEU A 164 15.50 9.15 -6.60
N ASP A 165 15.04 10.13 -5.82
CA ASP A 165 14.47 11.36 -6.34
C ASP A 165 15.59 12.26 -6.89
N ARG A 166 15.60 12.47 -8.21
CA ARG A 166 16.61 13.28 -8.89
C ARG A 166 16.67 14.73 -8.37
N SER A 167 15.56 15.27 -7.86
CA SER A 167 15.53 16.63 -7.29
C SER A 167 16.37 16.78 -6.02
N LYS A 168 16.66 15.66 -5.35
CA LYS A 168 17.47 15.61 -4.12
C LYS A 168 18.91 15.20 -4.36
N LEU A 169 19.26 14.90 -5.60
CA LEU A 169 20.61 14.50 -5.99
C LEU A 169 21.37 15.69 -6.58
N ASN A 170 22.65 15.75 -6.28
CA ASN A 170 23.57 16.64 -6.96
C ASN A 170 23.96 16.10 -8.35
N LYS A 171 24.83 16.82 -9.07
CA LYS A 171 25.26 16.47 -10.43
C LYS A 171 25.94 15.09 -10.52
N ASP A 172 26.50 14.60 -9.42
CA ASP A 172 27.20 13.32 -9.32
C ASP A 172 26.28 12.18 -8.86
N GLY A 173 24.99 12.45 -8.68
CA GLY A 173 24.00 11.46 -8.23
C GLY A 173 24.05 11.17 -6.73
N ASN A 174 24.64 12.07 -5.92
CA ASN A 174 24.75 11.94 -4.47
C ASN A 174 23.72 12.83 -3.76
N LEU A 175 23.29 12.45 -2.55
CA LEU A 175 22.50 13.35 -1.71
C LEU A 175 23.39 14.48 -1.17
N GLU A 176 22.86 15.68 -1.01
CA GLU A 176 23.60 16.81 -0.43
C GLU A 176 23.34 16.91 1.08
N ALA A 177 24.39 17.00 1.91
CA ALA A 177 24.22 17.26 3.33
C ALA A 177 23.68 18.69 3.59
N PRO A 178 22.89 18.94 4.64
CA PRO A 178 22.47 18.00 5.68
C PRO A 178 21.25 17.15 5.26
N VAL A 179 21.31 15.84 5.54
CA VAL A 179 20.19 14.90 5.35
C VAL A 179 19.54 14.63 6.69
N LYS A 180 18.22 14.83 6.80
CA LYS A 180 17.49 14.61 8.06
C LYS A 180 17.05 13.15 8.19
N LYS A 181 17.07 12.63 9.41
CA LYS A 181 16.47 11.32 9.70
C LYS A 181 14.98 11.33 9.33
N GLY A 182 14.51 10.32 8.60
CA GLY A 182 13.13 10.21 8.12
C GLY A 182 12.83 11.00 6.86
N GLU A 183 13.81 11.74 6.31
CA GLU A 183 13.65 12.44 5.05
C GLU A 183 13.43 11.46 3.90
N THR A 184 12.38 11.68 3.10
CA THR A 184 12.12 10.87 1.90
C THR A 184 13.14 11.20 0.82
N VAL A 185 13.87 10.21 0.33
CA VAL A 185 14.94 10.36 -0.66
C VAL A 185 14.61 9.70 -2.01
N GLY A 186 13.44 9.06 -2.10
CA GLY A 186 12.98 8.35 -3.29
C GLY A 186 11.92 7.32 -2.96
N TYR A 187 11.85 6.27 -3.78
CA TYR A 187 10.94 5.14 -3.60
C TYR A 187 11.58 3.81 -3.99
N ALA A 188 11.08 2.73 -3.42
CA ALA A 188 11.40 1.36 -3.79
C ALA A 188 10.23 0.82 -4.62
N GLU A 189 10.50 0.38 -5.84
CA GLU A 189 9.58 -0.42 -6.63
C GLU A 189 9.68 -1.87 -6.19
N VAL A 190 8.62 -2.38 -5.57
CA VAL A 190 8.55 -3.74 -5.06
C VAL A 190 7.94 -4.65 -6.12
N THR A 191 8.68 -5.71 -6.48
CA THR A 191 8.24 -6.74 -7.42
C THR A 191 8.33 -8.12 -6.75
N PRO A 192 7.22 -8.88 -6.69
CA PRO A 192 7.25 -10.28 -6.28
C PRO A 192 8.21 -11.11 -7.15
N LYS A 193 9.05 -11.96 -6.54
CA LYS A 193 9.84 -12.95 -7.28
C LYS A 193 9.01 -14.21 -7.49
N GLY A 194 8.64 -14.48 -8.73
CA GLY A 194 7.86 -15.67 -9.10
C GLY A 194 6.36 -15.50 -8.85
N GLY A 195 5.58 -16.33 -9.54
CA GLY A 195 4.12 -16.27 -9.55
C GLY A 195 3.55 -15.43 -10.69
N ASN A 196 2.33 -15.76 -11.13
CA ASN A 196 1.60 -14.95 -12.09
C ASN A 196 1.40 -13.54 -11.53
N HIS A 197 1.66 -12.52 -12.34
CA HIS A 197 1.31 -11.15 -11.98
C HIS A 197 -0.21 -11.01 -11.99
N TYR A 198 -0.87 -11.27 -10.86
CA TYR A 198 -2.32 -11.08 -10.70
C TYR A 198 -2.77 -9.61 -10.84
N GLY A 199 -1.82 -8.70 -11.07
CA GLY A 199 -2.04 -7.28 -11.30
C GLY A 199 -2.40 -6.54 -10.02
N TYR A 200 -2.02 -5.27 -9.95
CA TYR A 200 -2.63 -4.34 -9.00
C TYR A 200 -3.42 -3.33 -9.82
N ILE A 201 -4.69 -3.13 -9.48
CA ILE A 201 -5.55 -2.13 -10.13
C ILE A 201 -4.89 -0.73 -10.08
N TYR A 202 -4.10 -0.46 -9.03
CA TYR A 202 -3.32 0.77 -8.90
C TYR A 202 -1.82 0.50 -9.11
N HIS A 203 -1.30 0.93 -10.25
CA HIS A 203 0.11 0.84 -10.64
C HIS A 203 1.08 1.54 -9.67
N SER A 204 0.59 2.52 -8.89
CA SER A 204 1.38 3.25 -7.89
C SER A 204 1.55 2.53 -6.55
N ASN A 205 0.79 1.46 -6.28
CA ASN A 205 0.87 0.76 -4.99
C ASN A 205 2.16 -0.05 -4.81
N ASN A 206 2.91 -0.30 -5.88
CA ASN A 206 4.21 -0.98 -5.80
C ASN A 206 5.35 -0.04 -5.39
N LYS A 207 5.07 1.28 -5.26
CA LYS A 207 6.04 2.28 -4.82
C LYS A 207 5.95 2.50 -3.32
N VAL A 208 7.02 2.14 -2.64
CA VAL A 208 7.20 2.34 -1.20
C VAL A 208 8.17 3.49 -0.99
N PRO A 209 7.78 4.61 -0.35
CA PRO A 209 8.73 5.68 -0.04
C PRO A 209 9.96 5.15 0.69
N VAL A 210 11.13 5.65 0.29
CA VAL A 210 12.40 5.30 0.92
C VAL A 210 12.89 6.53 1.66
N ILE A 211 13.25 6.34 2.92
CA ILE A 211 13.67 7.39 3.85
C ILE A 211 15.12 7.20 4.28
N ALA A 212 15.79 8.29 4.64
CA ALA A 212 17.05 8.25 5.35
C ALA A 212 16.84 7.66 6.77
N ALA A 213 17.54 6.58 7.09
CA ALA A 213 17.40 5.91 8.38
C ALA A 213 18.06 6.71 9.52
N GLU A 214 19.02 7.57 9.18
CA GLU A 214 19.88 8.32 10.10
C GLU A 214 20.05 9.77 9.61
N GLN A 215 20.48 10.65 10.51
CA GLN A 215 20.79 12.04 10.19
C GLN A 215 22.25 12.17 9.80
N VAL A 216 22.52 12.84 8.67
CA VAL A 216 23.87 13.20 8.23
C VAL A 216 24.00 14.70 8.24
N GLU A 217 24.75 15.22 9.21
CA GLU A 217 25.05 16.65 9.28
C GLU A 217 26.10 17.04 8.24
N ARG A 218 26.11 18.31 7.87
CA ARG A 218 27.11 18.87 6.97
C ARG A 218 28.48 18.95 7.66
N ASN A 219 29.55 18.74 6.89
CA ASN A 219 30.91 18.97 7.36
C ASN A 219 31.12 20.41 7.78
N ASN A 220 31.88 20.59 8.85
CA ASN A 220 32.25 21.91 9.34
C ASN A 220 33.12 22.63 8.29
N TRP A 221 33.00 23.95 8.18
CA TRP A 221 33.68 24.78 7.16
C TRP A 221 35.17 24.46 6.98
N PHE A 222 35.90 24.23 8.07
CA PHE A 222 37.33 23.89 8.05
C PHE A 222 37.65 22.55 7.38
N VAL A 223 36.80 21.53 7.59
CA VAL A 223 36.99 20.21 6.96
C VAL A 223 36.78 20.31 5.45
N ARG A 224 35.87 21.18 5.00
CA ARG A 224 35.64 21.45 3.56
C ARG A 224 36.83 22.16 2.92
N MET A 225 37.44 23.12 3.61
CA MET A 225 38.63 23.82 3.14
C MET A 225 39.82 22.85 2.99
N ILE A 226 40.07 21.97 3.96
CA ILE A 226 41.15 20.97 3.88
C ILE A 226 40.89 19.96 2.76
N LYS A 227 39.65 19.45 2.62
CA LYS A 227 39.30 18.54 1.51
C LYS A 227 39.45 19.21 0.14
N GLY A 228 39.06 20.48 0.01
CA GLY A 228 39.23 21.27 -1.22
C GLY A 228 40.70 21.47 -1.58
N ILE A 229 41.55 21.80 -0.60
CA ILE A 229 43.00 21.93 -0.77
C ILE A 229 43.62 20.59 -1.18
N GLY A 230 43.25 19.50 -0.51
CA GLY A 230 43.74 18.16 -0.85
C GLY A 230 43.35 17.72 -2.27
N ALA A 231 42.11 17.96 -2.68
CA ALA A 231 41.64 17.64 -4.04
C ALA A 231 42.35 18.48 -5.11
N PHE A 232 42.62 19.76 -4.84
CA PHE A 232 43.40 20.64 -5.71
C PHE A 232 44.86 20.17 -5.88
N PHE A 233 45.52 19.76 -4.80
CA PHE A 233 46.89 19.24 -4.91
C PHE A 233 46.94 17.86 -5.55
N ALA A 234 45.96 16.99 -5.32
CA ALA A 234 45.86 15.69 -5.97
C ALA A 234 45.68 15.82 -7.50
N SER A 235 44.86 16.78 -7.96
CA SER A 235 44.66 17.03 -9.39
C SER A 235 45.87 17.68 -10.06
N ILE A 236 46.59 18.57 -9.36
CA ILE A 236 47.89 19.08 -9.82
C ILE A 236 48.90 17.95 -9.97
N PHE A 237 49.00 17.07 -8.97
CA PHE A 237 49.98 15.99 -9.00
C PHE A 237 49.66 14.96 -10.09
N SER A 238 48.38 14.65 -10.33
CA SER A 238 47.99 13.77 -11.44
C SER A 238 48.26 14.41 -12.81
N TRP A 239 48.10 15.73 -12.95
CA TRP A 239 48.42 16.45 -14.18
C TRP A 239 49.94 16.44 -14.45
N ILE A 240 50.77 16.69 -13.43
CA ILE A 240 52.23 16.62 -13.54
C ILE A 240 52.69 15.19 -13.86
N ALA A 241 52.12 14.18 -13.20
CA ALA A 241 52.47 12.78 -13.43
C ALA A 241 52.05 12.26 -14.81
N GLY A 242 51.06 12.89 -15.47
CA GLY A 242 50.67 12.56 -16.86
C GLY A 242 51.49 13.29 -17.94
N LEU A 243 52.41 14.18 -17.55
CA LEU A 243 53.32 14.91 -18.44
C LEU A 243 54.71 14.24 -18.57
N PHE A 244 54.95 13.14 -17.84
CA PHE A 244 56.13 12.29 -17.90
C PHE A 244 55.72 10.85 -18.24
#